data_AF-A0A7W9PSV7-F1
#
_entry.id   AF-A0A7W9PSV7-F1
#
_cell.length_a   1.000
_cell.length_b   1.000
_cell.length_c   1.000
_cell.angle_alpha   90.00
_cell.angle_beta   90.00
_cell.angle_gamma   90.00
#
_symmetry.space_group_name_H-M   'P 1'
#
loop_
_entity.id
_entity.type
_entity.pdbx_description
1 polymer ?
#
loop_
_entity_poly.entity_id
_entity_poly.type
_entity_poly.pdbx_seq_one_letter_code
_entity_poly.pdbx_strand_id
1 'polypeptide(L)' 'MNSPAIAHPHLPDVARLRPRQQMALDCAMCARPLGASGRVLCELRHRGLLFRLWVCTPRCQPAGPTTRHTPRP' A
#
# COMPACT_ATOMS: atom_id res chain seq x y z
N MET A 1 -0.94 -26.35 -20.02
CA MET A 1 -0.82 -24.88 -20.19
C MET A 1 -0.94 -24.26 -18.81
N ASN A 2 0.18 -23.90 -18.18
CA ASN A 2 0.19 -23.27 -16.86
C ASN A 2 -0.07 -21.78 -17.04
N SER A 3 -1.32 -21.37 -16.86
CA SER A 3 -1.65 -19.95 -16.71
C SER A 3 -0.82 -19.42 -15.53
N PRO A 4 -0.03 -18.35 -15.69
CA PRO A 4 0.55 -17.70 -14.53
C PRO A 4 -0.65 -17.15 -13.75
N ALA A 5 -0.93 -17.77 -12.61
CA ALA A 5 -1.75 -17.14 -11.59
C ALA A 5 -1.06 -15.80 -11.35
N ILE A 6 -1.66 -14.73 -11.88
CA ILE A 6 -1.30 -13.38 -11.51
C ILE A 6 -1.54 -13.37 -10.02
N ALA A 7 -0.47 -13.55 -9.24
CA ALA A 7 -0.48 -13.41 -7.81
C ALA A 7 -1.02 -12.01 -7.60
N HIS A 8 -2.31 -11.91 -7.27
CA HIS A 8 -2.95 -10.64 -6.98
C HIS A 8 -2.06 -10.03 -5.90
N PRO A 9 -1.32 -8.95 -6.19
CA PRO A 9 -0.36 -8.42 -5.26
C PRO A 9 -1.13 -8.16 -3.98
N HIS A 10 -0.76 -8.87 -2.91
CA HIS A 10 -1.44 -8.92 -1.63
C HIS A 10 -2.01 -7.54 -1.29
N LEU A 11 -3.32 -7.35 -1.47
CA LEU A 11 -3.94 -6.08 -1.14
C LEU A 11 -3.77 -5.88 0.37
N PRO A 12 -3.27 -4.72 0.81
CA PRO A 12 -3.02 -4.49 2.21
C PRO A 12 -4.35 -4.47 2.97
N ASP A 13 -4.40 -5.22 4.06
CA ASP A 13 -5.54 -5.20 4.98
C ASP A 13 -5.62 -3.82 5.66
N VAL A 14 -6.78 -3.17 5.56
CA VAL A 14 -7.05 -1.86 6.16
C VAL A 14 -6.80 -1.88 7.67
N ALA A 15 -7.08 -2.97 8.36
CA ALA A 15 -6.82 -3.09 9.80
C ALA A 15 -5.33 -3.00 10.15
N ARG A 16 -4.44 -3.32 9.20
CA ARG A 16 -2.98 -3.30 9.35
C ARG A 16 -2.34 -2.00 8.86
N LEU A 17 -3.13 -1.13 8.21
CA LEU A 17 -2.66 0.17 7.77
C LEU A 17 -2.47 1.11 8.94
N ARG A 18 -1.48 2.00 8.82
CA ARG A 18 -1.28 3.13 9.74
C ARG A 18 -2.43 4.13 9.58
N PRO A 19 -2.75 4.94 10.61
CA PRO A 19 -3.80 5.94 10.53
C PRO A 19 -3.67 6.87 9.31
N ARG A 20 -2.45 7.33 9.00
CA ARG A 20 -2.20 8.18 7.82
C ARG A 20 -2.47 7.48 6.47
N GLN A 21 -2.25 6.17 6.39
CA GLN A 21 -2.57 5.38 5.20
C GLN A 21 -4.09 5.17 5.09
N GLN A 22 -4.78 4.98 6.23
CA GLN A 22 -6.24 4.93 6.27
C GLN A 22 -6.90 6.29 5.93
N MET A 23 -6.19 7.40 6.14
CA MET A 23 -6.65 8.74 5.76
C MET A 23 -6.27 9.15 4.34
N ALA A 24 -5.72 8.23 3.54
CA ALA A 24 -5.22 8.53 2.19
C ALA A 24 -4.21 9.70 2.14
N LEU A 25 -3.41 9.87 3.21
CA LEU A 25 -2.29 10.82 3.23
C LEU A 25 -1.00 10.14 2.76
N ASP A 26 -0.83 8.88 3.16
CA ASP A 26 0.33 8.05 2.81
C ASP A 26 -0.11 6.86 1.96
N CYS A 27 0.78 6.38 1.11
CA CYS A 27 0.58 5.22 0.25
C CYS A 27 0.29 3.97 1.09
N ALA A 28 -0.78 3.24 0.74
CA ALA A 28 -1.18 2.02 1.43
C ALA A 28 -0.11 0.90 1.36
N MET A 29 0.76 0.92 0.34
CA MET A 29 1.79 -0.10 0.15
C MET A 29 3.13 0.24 0.84
N CYS A 30 3.64 1.45 0.65
CA CYS A 30 5.00 1.81 1.07
C CYS A 30 5.07 2.91 2.15
N ALA A 31 3.93 3.40 2.61
CA ALA A 31 3.80 4.47 3.61
C ALA A 31 4.50 5.80 3.26
N ARG A 32 4.86 6.02 1.99
CA ARG A 32 5.35 7.33 1.52
C ARG A 32 4.18 8.30 1.31
N PRO A 33 4.37 9.61 1.55
CA PRO A 33 3.35 10.61 1.27
C PRO A 33 2.87 10.52 -0.18
N LEU A 34 1.55 10.53 -0.40
CA LEU A 34 0.96 10.44 -1.74
C LEU A 34 1.17 11.73 -2.55
N GLY A 35 1.14 12.88 -1.88
CA GLY A 35 1.10 14.18 -2.54
C GLY A 35 -0.13 14.31 -3.46
N ALA A 36 -0.04 15.18 -4.47
CA ALA A 36 -1.14 15.44 -5.41
C ALA A 36 -1.32 14.33 -6.47
N SER A 37 -0.41 13.36 -6.55
CA SER A 37 -0.39 12.33 -7.61
C SER A 37 -0.87 10.95 -7.13
N GLY A 38 -1.48 10.87 -5.95
CA GLY A 38 -2.05 9.62 -5.44
C GLY A 38 -3.12 9.07 -6.38
N ARG A 39 -3.13 7.74 -6.56
CA ARG A 39 -4.14 7.04 -7.37
C ARG A 39 -4.84 5.96 -6.55
N VAL A 40 -6.11 5.73 -6.83
CA VAL A 40 -6.86 4.62 -6.24
C VAL A 40 -6.34 3.30 -6.82
N LEU A 41 -5.92 2.39 -5.95
CA LEU A 41 -5.54 1.01 -6.30
C LEU A 41 -6.78 0.13 -6.43
N CYS A 42 -7.62 0.15 -5.40
CA CYS A 42 -8.87 -0.61 -5.36
C CYS A 42 -9.80 -0.06 -4.27
N GLU A 43 -11.05 -0.53 -4.30
CA GLU A 43 -12.03 -0.32 -3.26
C GLU A 43 -12.28 -1.65 -2.55
N LEU A 44 -12.37 -1.63 -1.22
CA LEU A 44 -12.63 -2.82 -0.40
C LEU A 44 -13.60 -2.47 0.73
N ARG A 45 -14.30 -3.46 1.26
CA ARG A 45 -15.18 -3.28 2.42
C ARG A 45 -14.45 -3.60 3.72
N HIS A 46 -14.43 -2.65 4.65
CA HIS A 46 -13.90 -2.85 5.99
C HIS A 46 -14.98 -2.45 7.02
N ARG A 47 -15.38 -3.39 7.90
CA ARG A 47 -16.45 -3.19 8.90
C ARG A 47 -17.76 -2.66 8.30
N GLY A 48 -18.11 -3.12 7.10
CA GLY A 48 -19.31 -2.69 6.38
C GLY A 48 -19.19 -1.35 5.63
N LEU A 49 -18.08 -0.63 5.79
CA LEU A 49 -17.82 0.63 5.10
C LEU A 49 -16.97 0.40 3.85
N LEU A 50 -17.26 1.14 2.78
CA LEU A 50 -16.43 1.13 1.58
C LEU A 50 -15.18 1.97 1.84
N PHE A 51 -14.02 1.38 1.56
CA PHE A 51 -12.73 1.96 1.83
C PHE A 51 -11.88 1.96 0.55
N ARG A 52 -11.26 3.09 0.22
CA ARG A 52 -10.42 3.25 -0.98
C ARG A 52 -8.95 3.16 -0.60
N LEU A 53 -8.22 2.25 -1.21
CA LEU A 53 -6.77 2.17 -1.06
C LEU A 53 -6.10 3.09 -2.08
N TRP A 54 -5.21 3.95 -1.58
CA TRP A 54 -4.46 4.91 -2.41
C TRP A 54 -2.98 4.55 -2.47
N VAL A 55 -2.38 4.70 -3.66
CA VAL A 55 -0.97 4.40 -3.94
C VAL A 55 -0.26 5.53 -4.67
N CYS A 56 1.05 5.64 -4.42
CA CYS A 56 1.93 6.65 -4.99
C CYS A 56 2.21 6.44 -6.48
N THR A 57 2.57 5.21 -6.86
CA THR A 57 2.92 4.84 -8.24
C THR A 57 2.62 3.35 -8.45
N PRO A 58 2.41 2.89 -9.69
CA PRO A 58 2.15 1.48 -10.01
C PRO A 58 3.30 0.52 -9.64
N ARG A 59 4.50 1.03 -9.37
CA ARG A 59 5.66 0.23 -8.92
C ARG A 59 5.97 0.37 -7.43
N CYS A 60 5.04 0.89 -6.62
CA CYS A 60 5.27 0.98 -5.16
C CYS A 60 5.33 -0.46 -4.58
N GLN A 61 6.55 -0.94 -4.33
CA GLN A 61 6.77 -2.18 -3.60
C GLN A 61 6.39 -1.99 -2.13
N PRO A 62 5.80 -3.00 -1.47
CA PRO A 62 5.58 -2.94 -0.04
C PRO A 62 6.93 -2.67 0.61
N ALA A 63 6.98 -1.69 1.51
CA ALA A 63 8.20 -1.44 2.26
C ALA A 63 8.49 -2.71 3.05
N GLY A 64 9.44 -3.52 2.55
CA GLY A 64 10.00 -4.63 3.32
C GLY A 64 10.47 -4.09 4.67
N PRO A 65 10.55 -4.94 5.71
CA PRO A 65 11.04 -4.53 7.01
C PRO A 65 12.35 -3.77 6.78
N THR A 66 12.35 -2.49 7.12
CA THR A 66 13.52 -1.64 7.01
C THR A 66 14.57 -2.22 7.92
N THR A 67 15.43 -3.09 7.39
CA THR A 67 16.79 -3.24 7.90
C THR A 67 17.40 -1.86 7.76
N ARG A 68 17.33 -1.10 8.85
CA ARG A 68 18.05 0.15 9.01
C ARG A 68 19.48 -0.12 8.58
N HIS A 69 19.86 0.40 7.41
CA HIS A 69 21.27 0.48 7.07
C HIS A 69 21.88 1.44 8.09
N THR A 70 22.64 0.88 9.01
CA THR A 70 23.55 1.58 9.90
C THR A 70 24.44 2.48 9.04
N PRO A 71 24.59 3.78 9.34
CA PRO A 71 25.57 4.60 8.64
C PRO A 71 26.97 4.05 8.98
N ARG A 72 27.75 3.76 7.94
CA ARG A 72 29.13 3.28 8.07
C ARG A 72 30.04 4.48 8.38
N PRO A 73 30.96 4.38 9.36
CA PRO A 73 31.88 5.46 9.73
C PRO A 73 32.89 5.78 8.62
#